data_AF-A0A395WA71-F1
#
_entry.id   AF-A0A395WA71-F1
#
_cell.length_a   1.000
_cell.length_b   1.000
_cell.length_c   1.000
_cell.angle_alpha   90.00
_cell.angle_beta   90.00
_cell.angle_gamma   90.00
#
_symmetry.space_group_name_H-M   'P 1'
#
loop_
_entity.id
_entity.type
_entity.pdbx_description
1 polymer ?
#
loop_
_entity_poly.entity_id
_entity_poly.type
_entity_poly.pdbx_seq_one_letter_code
_entity_poly.pdbx_strand_id
1 'polypeptide(L)'
;MAKRIATEGEMKKYRKVFKLKYDQNRYLVAYQRNSRYIKEEIRNLGFFFIITSEEMSAFKALDIYRGRDNIEKMFRSLKSGIDFNKARVHTTESLKSKVFVTFIAMIVRNELFQKAEELRKKNRKAYTVPGMISELENIECTRNSVGRYRRKYALTAKQKLILKQFDMDEKYIDRSIGEFSY
;
A
#
# COMPACT_ATOMS: atom_id res chain seq x y z
N MET A 1 11.28 35.35 19.58
CA MET A 1 9.91 35.19 19.03
C MET A 1 9.26 33.99 19.70
N ALA A 2 8.14 34.17 20.41
CA ALA A 2 7.40 33.07 21.02
C ALA A 2 6.88 32.12 19.93
N LYS A 3 7.20 30.82 20.04
CA LYS A 3 6.76 29.77 19.12
C LYS A 3 5.22 29.77 19.09
N ARG A 4 4.62 30.07 17.94
CA ARG A 4 3.16 29.90 17.73
C ARG A 4 2.83 28.41 17.79
N ILE A 5 2.17 27.97 18.85
CA ILE A 5 2.05 26.54 19.20
C ILE A 5 0.97 25.83 18.36
N ALA A 6 -0.21 26.43 18.25
CA ALA A 6 -1.30 26.04 17.33
C ALA A 6 -2.50 26.99 17.51
N THR A 7 -3.34 27.10 16.48
CA THR A 7 -4.58 27.88 16.52
C THR A 7 -5.76 27.07 17.05
N GLU A 8 -6.79 27.76 17.53
CA GLU A 8 -8.05 27.15 17.98
C GLU A 8 -8.71 26.24 16.94
N GLY A 9 -8.61 26.58 15.64
CA GLY A 9 -9.14 25.77 14.54
C GLY A 9 -8.45 24.42 14.41
N GLU A 10 -7.12 24.39 14.46
CA GLU A 10 -6.30 23.18 14.37
C GLU A 10 -6.52 22.25 15.57
N MET A 11 -6.82 22.83 16.73
CA MET A 11 -6.98 22.11 17.98
C MET A 11 -8.42 21.66 18.27
N LYS A 12 -9.40 22.05 17.44
CA LYS A 12 -10.83 21.71 17.60
C LYS A 12 -11.08 20.20 17.77
N LYS A 13 -10.34 19.36 17.03
CA LYS A 13 -10.43 17.88 17.10
C LYS A 13 -10.04 17.28 18.45
N TYR A 14 -9.29 18.01 19.29
CA TYR A 14 -8.76 17.50 20.56
C TYR A 14 -9.58 17.91 21.80
N ARG A 15 -10.58 18.78 21.64
CA ARG A 15 -11.36 19.37 22.76
C ARG A 15 -12.05 18.37 23.68
N LYS A 16 -12.40 17.19 23.18
CA LYS A 16 -13.02 16.14 24.01
C LYS A 16 -12.00 15.52 24.98
N VAL A 17 -10.81 15.22 24.45
CA VAL A 17 -9.73 14.50 25.14
C VAL A 17 -8.88 15.43 25.99
N PHE A 18 -8.82 16.72 25.64
CA PHE A 18 -8.08 17.76 26.35
C PHE A 18 -8.95 19.00 26.57
N LYS A 19 -8.89 19.53 27.79
CA LYS A 19 -9.37 20.88 28.09
C LYS A 19 -8.31 21.87 27.59
N LEU A 20 -8.68 22.71 26.63
CA LEU A 20 -7.75 23.62 25.95
C LEU A 20 -8.00 25.06 26.42
N LYS A 21 -6.93 25.82 26.66
CA LYS A 21 -6.98 27.25 26.98
C LYS A 21 -6.26 28.04 25.90
N TYR A 22 -6.86 29.16 25.52
CA TYR A 22 -6.37 30.05 24.46
C TYR A 22 -6.13 31.45 25.00
N ASP A 23 -5.23 32.19 24.35
CA ASP A 23 -5.06 33.63 24.58
C ASP A 23 -6.12 34.47 23.82
N GLN A 24 -6.02 35.79 23.95
CA GLN A 24 -6.88 36.75 23.24
C GLN A 24 -6.75 36.66 21.71
N ASN A 25 -5.61 36.18 21.21
CA ASN A 25 -5.33 35.99 19.79
C ASN A 25 -5.71 34.58 19.28
N ARG A 26 -6.40 33.79 20.10
CA ARG A 26 -6.83 32.39 19.82
C ARG A 26 -5.70 31.40 19.58
N TYR A 27 -4.51 31.67 20.12
CA TYR A 27 -3.41 30.72 20.17
C TYR A 27 -3.50 29.87 21.44
N LEU A 28 -3.18 28.58 21.30
CA LEU A 28 -3.15 27.65 22.43
C LEU A 28 -2.06 28.06 23.42
N VAL A 29 -2.44 28.29 24.68
CA VAL A 29 -1.51 28.65 25.76
C VAL A 29 -1.34 27.54 26.79
N ALA A 30 -2.36 26.70 26.99
CA ALA A 30 -2.29 25.58 27.90
C ALA A 30 -3.28 24.48 27.52
N TYR A 31 -2.97 23.25 27.93
CA TYR A 31 -3.88 22.13 27.83
C TYR A 31 -3.85 21.29 29.10
N GLN A 32 -4.98 20.67 29.42
CA GLN A 32 -5.10 19.73 30.51
C GLN A 32 -5.80 18.47 30.01
N ARG A 33 -5.26 17.31 30.35
CA ARG A 33 -5.86 16.01 30.01
C ARG A 33 -7.26 15.91 30.62
N ASN A 34 -8.28 15.61 29.81
CA ASN A 34 -9.62 15.35 30.29
C ASN A 34 -9.76 13.88 30.73
N SER A 35 -9.19 13.55 31.89
CA SER A 35 -9.12 12.16 32.38
C SER A 35 -10.49 11.50 32.54
N ARG A 36 -11.54 12.26 32.85
CA ARG A 36 -12.92 11.73 32.97
C ARG A 36 -13.43 11.21 31.63
N TYR A 37 -13.37 12.05 30.59
CA TYR A 37 -13.77 11.67 29.24
C TYR A 37 -12.94 10.48 28.72
N ILE A 38 -11.62 10.51 28.94
CA ILE A 38 -10.75 9.42 28.50
C ILE A 38 -11.10 8.10 29.20
N LYS A 39 -11.34 8.12 30.52
CA LYS A 39 -11.75 6.91 31.25
C LYS A 39 -13.12 6.39 30.81
N GLU A 40 -14.03 7.28 30.45
CA GLU A 40 -15.34 6.91 29.93
C GLU A 40 -15.22 6.27 28.54
N GLU A 41 -14.43 6.84 27.63
CA GLU A 41 -14.16 6.21 26.34
C GLU A 41 -13.42 4.88 26.48
N ILE A 42 -12.45 4.77 27.40
CA ILE A 42 -11.78 3.50 27.68
C ILE A 42 -12.78 2.43 28.15
N ARG A 43 -13.78 2.81 28.95
CA ARG A 43 -14.85 1.88 29.39
C ARG A 43 -15.75 1.44 28.24
N ASN A 44 -15.89 2.26 27.20
CA ASN A 44 -16.65 1.92 26.00
C ASN A 44 -15.83 1.14 24.96
N LEU A 45 -14.52 0.95 25.17
CA LEU A 45 -13.71 0.14 24.28
C LEU A 45 -14.15 -1.32 24.39
N GLY A 46 -14.55 -1.88 23.25
CA GLY A 46 -14.73 -3.32 23.11
C GLY A 46 -13.39 -4.05 23.13
N PHE A 47 -13.46 -5.35 23.42
CA PHE A 47 -12.32 -6.26 23.27
C PHE A 47 -12.38 -6.95 21.91
N PHE A 48 -11.22 -7.26 21.34
CA PHE A 48 -11.12 -8.15 20.19
C PHE A 48 -10.04 -9.19 20.50
N PHE A 49 -10.21 -10.39 19.93
CA PHE A 49 -9.29 -11.50 20.10
C PHE A 49 -8.80 -11.94 18.72
N ILE A 50 -7.51 -12.26 18.62
CA ILE A 50 -6.93 -12.92 17.44
C ILE A 50 -6.64 -14.36 17.87
N ILE A 51 -7.24 -15.31 17.17
CA ILE A 51 -7.00 -16.74 17.35
C ILE A 51 -6.19 -17.20 16.13
N THR A 52 -5.10 -17.92 16.38
CA THR A 52 -4.25 -18.48 15.32
C THR A 52 -3.85 -19.90 15.70
N SER A 53 -3.75 -20.78 14.70
CA SER A 53 -3.10 -22.10 14.83
C SER A 53 -1.57 -22.00 14.89
N GLU A 54 -1.04 -20.82 14.56
CA GLU A 54 0.34 -20.39 14.49
C GLU A 54 1.08 -20.21 15.82
N GLU A 55 2.22 -20.86 16.05
CA GLU A 55 3.15 -20.37 17.08
C GLU A 55 3.86 -19.09 16.59
N MET A 56 3.53 -17.95 17.20
CA MET A 56 4.16 -16.66 16.88
C MET A 56 3.97 -15.62 18.00
N SER A 57 4.74 -14.54 17.94
CA SER A 57 4.54 -13.41 18.86
C SER A 57 3.19 -12.72 18.62
N ALA A 58 2.61 -12.16 19.69
CA ALA A 58 1.38 -11.37 19.61
C ALA A 58 1.49 -10.19 18.63
N PHE A 59 2.68 -9.57 18.54
CA PHE A 59 2.93 -8.49 17.60
C PHE A 59 2.87 -8.97 16.15
N LYS A 60 3.47 -10.13 15.85
CA LYS A 60 3.42 -10.73 14.51
C LYS A 60 2.00 -11.15 14.14
N ALA A 61 1.26 -11.76 15.06
CA ALA A 61 -0.15 -12.10 14.84
C ALA A 61 -1.01 -10.88 14.52
N LEU A 62 -0.81 -9.78 15.27
CA LEU A 62 -1.50 -8.51 15.04
C LEU A 62 -1.13 -7.89 13.69
N ASP A 63 0.14 -7.96 13.29
CA ASP A 63 0.61 -7.42 12.01
C ASP A 63 0.03 -8.20 10.82
N ILE A 64 0.04 -9.53 10.87
CA ILE A 64 -0.61 -10.40 9.88
C ILE A 64 -2.11 -10.09 9.81
N TYR A 65 -2.78 -9.99 10.96
CA TYR A 65 -4.21 -9.66 11.01
C TYR A 65 -4.50 -8.29 10.40
N ARG A 66 -3.66 -7.29 10.64
CA ARG A 66 -3.76 -5.97 9.99
C ARG A 66 -3.55 -6.05 8.49
N GLY A 67 -2.79 -7.04 7.99
CA GLY A 67 -2.72 -7.37 6.58
C GLY A 67 -4.10 -7.62 5.93
N ARG A 68 -5.10 -8.09 6.69
CA ARG A 68 -6.49 -8.25 6.21
C ARG A 68 -7.13 -6.94 5.77
N ASP A 69 -6.84 -5.83 6.45
CA ASP A 69 -7.36 -4.50 6.08
C ASP A 69 -6.81 -4.06 4.71
N ASN A 70 -5.58 -4.48 4.34
CA ASN A 70 -5.06 -4.24 2.99
C ASN A 70 -5.86 -4.99 1.92
N ILE A 71 -6.28 -6.22 2.21
CA ILE A 71 -7.16 -7.01 1.33
C ILE A 71 -8.49 -6.28 1.17
N GLU A 72 -9.10 -5.84 2.26
CA GLU A 72 -10.38 -5.14 2.24
C GLU A 72 -10.29 -3.83 1.43
N LYS A 73 -9.25 -3.03 1.66
CA LYS A 73 -8.97 -1.82 0.89
C LYS A 73 -8.78 -2.12 -0.60
N MET A 74 -8.13 -3.23 -0.94
CA MET A 74 -7.95 -3.66 -2.33
C MET A 74 -9.29 -4.02 -2.99
N PHE A 75 -10.16 -4.78 -2.32
CA PHE A 75 -11.51 -5.06 -2.84
C PHE A 75 -12.37 -3.79 -2.96
N ARG A 76 -12.25 -2.84 -2.02
CA ARG A 76 -12.91 -1.53 -2.11
C ARG A 76 -12.38 -0.71 -3.29
N SER A 77 -11.06 -0.71 -3.53
CA SER A 77 -10.47 -0.02 -4.69
C SER A 77 -10.89 -0.67 -6.01
N LEU A 78 -11.19 -1.97 -6.01
CA LEU A 78 -11.63 -2.67 -7.21
C LEU A 78 -13.02 -2.22 -7.65
N LYS A 79 -13.95 -2.15 -6.69
CA LYS A 79 -15.32 -1.66 -6.91
C LYS A 79 -15.35 -0.23 -7.44
N SER A 80 -14.30 0.56 -7.22
CA SER A 80 -14.25 1.98 -7.60
C SER A 80 -13.27 2.32 -8.73
N GLY A 81 -12.18 1.56 -8.91
CA GLY A 81 -11.02 1.98 -9.72
C GLY A 81 -10.64 1.08 -10.89
N ILE A 82 -11.01 -0.21 -10.92
CA ILE A 82 -10.62 -1.15 -12.01
C ILE A 82 -11.81 -1.40 -12.96
N ASP A 83 -12.54 -0.34 -13.31
CA ASP A 83 -13.77 -0.38 -14.14
C ASP A 83 -14.75 -1.51 -13.74
N PHE A 84 -14.72 -1.92 -12.47
CA PHE A 84 -15.57 -2.95 -11.88
C PHE A 84 -16.81 -2.37 -11.21
N ASN A 85 -16.91 -1.03 -11.19
CA ASN A 85 -18.13 -0.31 -10.87
C ASN A 85 -19.24 -0.57 -11.91
N LYS A 86 -18.87 -0.94 -13.14
CA LYS A 86 -19.78 -1.21 -14.25
C LYS A 86 -19.33 -2.46 -14.99
N ALA A 87 -20.24 -3.40 -15.24
CA ALA A 87 -19.92 -4.62 -15.97
C ALA A 87 -19.39 -4.30 -17.39
N ARG A 88 -20.07 -3.40 -18.12
CA ARG A 88 -19.82 -3.03 -19.53
C ARG A 88 -19.61 -4.23 -20.47
N VAL A 89 -20.32 -5.31 -20.18
CA VAL A 89 -20.31 -6.55 -20.98
C VAL A 89 -21.75 -7.03 -21.14
N HIS A 90 -22.04 -7.70 -22.25
CA HIS A 90 -23.39 -8.08 -22.64
C HIS A 90 -23.79 -9.50 -22.21
N THR A 91 -22.83 -10.33 -21.77
CA THR A 91 -23.10 -11.72 -21.37
C THR A 91 -22.52 -12.04 -19.99
N THR A 92 -23.12 -13.02 -19.32
CA THR A 92 -22.64 -13.57 -18.05
C THR A 92 -21.24 -14.16 -18.19
N GLU A 93 -20.95 -14.82 -19.30
CA GLU A 93 -19.65 -15.42 -19.62
C GLU A 93 -18.55 -14.35 -19.70
N SER A 94 -18.85 -13.23 -20.36
CA SER A 94 -17.93 -12.09 -20.44
C SER A 94 -17.68 -11.48 -19.06
N LEU A 95 -18.71 -11.40 -18.23
CA LEU A 95 -18.58 -10.90 -16.85
C LEU A 95 -17.72 -11.83 -15.99
N LYS A 96 -17.95 -13.15 -16.07
CA LYS A 96 -17.13 -14.17 -15.38
C LYS A 96 -15.66 -14.04 -15.79
N SER A 97 -15.40 -13.89 -17.09
CA SER A 97 -14.04 -13.72 -17.62
C SER A 97 -13.37 -12.44 -17.09
N LYS A 98 -14.11 -11.32 -17.06
CA LYS A 98 -13.63 -10.05 -16.50
C LYS A 98 -13.28 -10.18 -15.01
N VAL A 99 -14.12 -10.86 -14.22
CA VAL A 99 -13.86 -11.13 -12.79
C VAL A 99 -12.62 -11.98 -12.63
N PHE A 100 -12.49 -13.04 -13.43
CA PHE A 100 -11.37 -13.97 -13.36
C PHE A 100 -10.02 -13.29 -13.65
N VAL A 101 -9.91 -12.57 -14.76
CA VAL A 101 -8.66 -11.85 -15.11
C VAL A 101 -8.31 -10.80 -14.04
N THR A 102 -9.33 -10.11 -13.53
CA THR A 102 -9.13 -9.11 -12.49
C THR A 102 -8.67 -9.72 -11.18
N PHE A 103 -9.18 -10.89 -10.82
CA PHE A 103 -8.72 -11.64 -9.65
C PHE A 103 -7.23 -12.04 -9.78
N ILE A 104 -6.80 -12.51 -10.96
CA ILE A 104 -5.38 -12.81 -11.21
C ILE A 104 -4.53 -11.53 -11.06
N ALA A 105 -4.97 -10.41 -11.65
CA ALA A 105 -4.27 -9.14 -11.51
C ALA A 105 -4.16 -8.69 -10.04
N MET A 106 -5.17 -8.97 -9.20
CA MET A 106 -5.10 -8.70 -7.76
C MET A 106 -4.06 -9.54 -7.04
N ILE A 107 -3.89 -10.81 -7.41
CA ILE A 107 -2.87 -11.68 -6.81
C ILE A 107 -1.49 -11.09 -7.09
N VAL A 108 -1.20 -10.76 -8.36
CA VAL A 108 0.08 -10.14 -8.76
C VAL A 108 0.29 -8.80 -8.05
N ARG A 109 -0.77 -7.98 -7.97
CA ARG A 109 -0.73 -6.69 -7.27
C ARG A 109 -0.44 -6.84 -5.77
N ASN A 110 -1.05 -7.83 -5.12
CA ASN A 110 -0.85 -8.12 -3.70
C ASN A 110 0.57 -8.62 -3.46
N GLU A 111 1.05 -9.56 -4.28
CA GLU A 111 2.42 -10.06 -4.21
C GLU A 111 3.43 -8.91 -4.33
N LEU A 112 3.22 -8.01 -5.30
CA LEU A 112 4.05 -6.82 -5.46
C LEU A 112 4.02 -5.94 -4.21
N PHE A 113 2.83 -5.73 -3.64
CA PHE A 113 2.67 -4.94 -2.43
C PHE A 113 3.42 -5.56 -1.25
N GLN A 114 3.27 -6.86 -1.01
CA GLN A 114 3.86 -7.57 0.13
C GLN A 114 5.38 -7.67 -0.01
N LYS A 115 5.90 -8.15 -1.14
CA LYS A 115 7.36 -8.26 -1.35
C LYS A 115 8.08 -6.91 -1.31
N ALA A 116 7.45 -5.84 -1.77
CA ALA A 116 8.03 -4.49 -1.71
C ALA A 116 7.83 -3.76 -0.38
N GLU A 117 7.41 -4.43 0.70
CA GLU A 117 7.12 -3.79 1.99
C GLU A 117 8.29 -2.96 2.53
N GLU A 118 9.51 -3.50 2.47
CA GLU A 118 10.70 -2.81 2.97
C GLU A 118 11.03 -1.53 2.18
N LEU A 119 10.82 -1.55 0.86
CA LEU A 119 10.94 -0.35 0.03
C LEU A 119 9.84 0.68 0.38
N ARG A 120 8.62 0.21 0.59
CA ARG A 120 7.47 1.06 0.96
C ARG A 120 7.65 1.71 2.34
N LYS A 121 8.23 1.00 3.31
CA LYS A 121 8.56 1.53 4.63
C LYS A 121 9.59 2.65 4.54
N LYS A 122 10.60 2.50 3.67
CA LYS A 122 11.63 3.53 3.43
C LYS A 122 11.07 4.77 2.73
N ASN A 123 10.29 4.59 1.67
CA ASN A 123 9.67 5.70 0.94
C ASN A 123 8.34 5.31 0.29
N ARG A 124 7.25 5.53 1.02
CA ARG A 124 5.90 5.17 0.58
C ARG A 124 5.45 5.90 -0.70
N LYS A 125 5.92 7.14 -0.92
CA LYS A 125 5.53 7.93 -2.11
C LYS A 125 6.25 7.45 -3.36
N ALA A 126 7.52 7.07 -3.24
CA ALA A 126 8.32 6.59 -4.37
C ALA A 126 7.96 5.15 -4.79
N TYR A 127 7.56 4.30 -3.83
CA TYR A 127 7.29 2.88 -4.06
C TYR A 127 5.79 2.53 -3.94
N THR A 128 4.95 3.30 -4.61
CA THR A 128 3.55 2.87 -4.77
C THR A 128 3.49 1.70 -5.75
N VAL A 129 2.51 0.79 -5.57
CA VAL A 129 2.32 -0.35 -6.49
C VAL A 129 2.21 0.10 -7.95
N PRO A 130 1.37 1.10 -8.31
CA PRO A 130 1.32 1.61 -9.69
C PRO A 130 2.66 2.19 -10.15
N GLY A 131 3.36 2.94 -9.28
CA GLY A 131 4.65 3.52 -9.63
C GLY A 131 5.75 2.49 -9.84
N MET A 132 5.70 1.34 -9.16
CA MET A 132 6.63 0.24 -9.38
C MET A 132 6.31 -0.50 -10.69
N ILE A 133 5.03 -0.75 -10.99
CA ILE A 133 4.61 -1.35 -12.26
C ILE A 133 5.09 -0.47 -13.43
N SER A 134 4.81 0.82 -13.39
CA SER A 134 5.24 1.77 -14.43
C SER A 134 6.76 1.84 -14.59
N GLU A 135 7.53 1.72 -13.49
CA GLU A 135 9.00 1.67 -13.56
C GLU A 135 9.50 0.40 -14.25
N LEU A 136 8.86 -0.75 -14.00
CA LEU A 136 9.21 -2.03 -14.61
C LEU A 136 8.73 -2.15 -16.06
N GLU A 137 7.62 -1.50 -16.43
CA GLU A 137 7.13 -1.41 -17.82
C GLU A 137 8.16 -0.75 -18.75
N ASN A 138 9.03 0.12 -18.23
CA ASN A 138 10.11 0.75 -19.00
C ASN A 138 11.28 -0.20 -19.33
N ILE A 139 11.24 -1.46 -18.89
CA ILE A 139 12.24 -2.47 -19.26
C ILE A 139 11.90 -2.99 -20.66
N GLU A 140 12.45 -2.32 -21.68
CA GLU A 140 12.23 -2.67 -23.09
C GLU A 140 13.25 -3.68 -23.62
N CYS A 141 12.83 -4.50 -24.58
CA CYS A 141 13.68 -5.44 -25.31
C CYS A 141 13.74 -5.08 -26.80
N THR A 142 14.88 -5.38 -27.43
CA THR A 142 15.05 -5.26 -28.88
C THR A 142 15.49 -6.59 -29.46
N ARG A 143 15.08 -6.87 -30.70
CA ARG A 143 15.47 -8.07 -31.44
C ARG A 143 16.65 -7.71 -32.33
N ASN A 144 17.73 -8.49 -32.26
CA ASN A 144 18.86 -8.33 -33.16
C ASN A 144 18.57 -8.97 -34.54
N SER A 145 19.45 -8.72 -35.50
CA SER A 145 19.34 -9.28 -36.88
C SER A 145 19.39 -10.81 -36.91
N VAL A 146 19.93 -11.44 -35.87
CA VAL A 146 20.02 -12.91 -35.70
C VAL A 146 18.78 -13.48 -34.97
N GLY A 147 17.74 -12.65 -34.77
CA GLY A 147 16.47 -13.06 -34.20
C GLY A 147 16.41 -13.20 -32.68
N ARG A 148 17.51 -12.94 -31.95
CA ARG A 148 17.58 -13.03 -30.49
C ARG A 148 17.16 -11.71 -29.83
N TYR A 149 16.36 -11.80 -28.77
CA TYR A 149 16.00 -10.66 -27.94
C TYR A 149 17.09 -10.33 -26.92
N ARG A 150 17.29 -9.04 -26.66
CA ARG A 150 18.13 -8.50 -25.58
C ARG A 150 17.50 -7.23 -25.01
N ARG A 151 17.80 -6.92 -23.75
CA ARG A 151 17.42 -5.63 -23.16
C ARG A 151 17.95 -4.48 -24.02
N LYS A 152 17.10 -3.47 -24.25
CA LYS A 152 17.44 -2.26 -25.01
C LYS A 152 18.38 -1.33 -24.22
N TYR A 153 18.15 -1.23 -22.92
CA TYR A 153 18.90 -0.39 -22.00
C TYR A 153 19.34 -1.17 -20.75
N ALA A 154 20.36 -0.67 -20.06
CA ALA A 154 20.74 -1.18 -18.75
C ALA A 154 19.64 -0.88 -17.72
N LEU A 155 19.48 -1.73 -16.69
CA LEU A 155 18.49 -1.49 -15.65
C LEU A 155 18.89 -0.29 -14.79
N THR A 156 17.93 0.56 -14.46
CA THR A 156 18.11 1.67 -13.51
C THR A 156 18.32 1.13 -12.09
N ALA A 157 18.94 1.94 -11.21
CA ALA A 157 19.10 1.55 -9.81
C ALA A 157 17.75 1.25 -9.12
N LYS A 158 16.70 2.00 -9.50
CA LYS A 158 15.35 1.80 -8.99
C LYS A 158 14.73 0.50 -9.48
N GLN A 159 14.87 0.16 -10.77
CA GLN A 159 14.44 -1.13 -11.32
C GLN A 159 15.13 -2.31 -10.62
N LYS A 160 16.46 -2.23 -10.43
CA LYS A 160 17.21 -3.27 -9.70
C LYS A 160 16.73 -3.44 -8.26
N LEU A 161 16.44 -2.33 -7.56
CA LEU A 161 15.91 -2.38 -6.19
C LEU A 161 14.55 -3.06 -6.12
N ILE A 162 13.66 -2.77 -7.07
CA ILE A 162 12.33 -3.38 -7.15
C ILE A 162 12.45 -4.87 -7.46
N LEU A 163 13.20 -5.25 -8.51
CA LEU A 163 13.39 -6.64 -8.92
C LEU A 163 14.03 -7.50 -7.82
N LYS A 164 14.96 -6.93 -7.05
CA LYS A 164 15.58 -7.61 -5.90
C LYS A 164 14.56 -8.05 -4.85
N GLN A 165 13.39 -7.40 -4.73
CA GLN A 165 12.34 -7.84 -3.80
C GLN A 165 11.70 -9.18 -4.22
N PHE A 166 11.88 -9.55 -5.49
CA PHE A 166 11.39 -10.79 -6.09
C PHE A 166 12.53 -11.79 -6.31
N ASP A 167 13.70 -11.55 -5.71
CA ASP A 167 14.89 -12.38 -5.89
C ASP A 167 15.36 -12.45 -7.35
N MET A 168 15.05 -11.41 -8.13
CA MET A 168 15.44 -11.28 -9.53
C MET A 168 16.60 -10.30 -9.67
N ASP A 169 17.66 -10.74 -10.36
CA ASP A 169 18.79 -9.92 -10.73
C ASP A 169 18.83 -9.69 -12.25
N GLU A 170 19.81 -8.92 -12.72
CA GLU A 170 19.95 -8.65 -14.16
C GLU A 170 20.16 -9.91 -14.99
N LYS A 171 20.87 -10.91 -14.43
CA LYS A 171 21.15 -12.16 -15.12
C LYS A 171 19.89 -13.01 -15.28
N TYR A 172 19.03 -13.01 -14.26
CA TYR A 172 17.72 -13.64 -14.33
C TYR A 172 16.90 -13.01 -15.47
N ILE A 173 16.83 -11.69 -15.52
CA ILE A 173 16.09 -10.96 -16.57
C ILE A 173 16.67 -11.26 -17.96
N ASP A 174 17.99 -11.20 -18.13
CA ASP A 174 18.65 -11.49 -19.41
C ASP A 174 18.38 -12.92 -19.89
N ARG A 175 18.36 -13.88 -18.96
CA ARG A 175 18.05 -15.28 -19.25
C ARG A 175 16.59 -15.44 -19.69
N SER A 176 15.65 -14.88 -18.93
CA SER A 176 14.23 -14.93 -19.27
C SER A 176 13.93 -14.28 -20.61
N ILE A 177 14.62 -13.18 -20.96
CA ILE A 177 14.48 -12.55 -22.28
C ILE A 177 15.03 -13.46 -23.37
N GLY A 178 16.15 -14.14 -23.12
CA GLY A 178 16.78 -15.06 -24.06
C GLY A 178 15.98 -16.33 -24.37
N GLU A 179 15.04 -16.72 -23.49
CA GLU A 179 14.11 -17.84 -23.72
C GLU A 179 13.06 -17.51 -24.80
N PHE A 180 12.79 -16.23 -25.05
CA PHE A 180 11.95 -15.83 -26.16
C PHE A 180 12.76 -15.90 -27.46
N SER A 181 12.55 -16.95 -28.23
CA SER A 181 12.96 -17.04 -29.63
C SER A 181 11.72 -17.35 -30.46
N TYR A 182 11.21 -16.32 -31.15
CA TYR A 182 10.27 -16.49 -32.26
C TYR A 182 11.03 -16.36 -33.57
#